data_AF-A0A8S3UZB7-F1
#
_entry.id   AF-A0A8S3UZB7-F1
#
_cell.length_a   1.000
_cell.length_b   1.000
_cell.length_c   1.000
_cell.angle_alpha   90.00
_cell.angle_beta   90.00
_cell.angle_gamma   90.00
#
_symmetry.space_group_name_H-M   'P 1'
#
loop_
_entity.id
_entity.type
_entity.pdbx_description
1 polymer ?
#
loop_
_entity_poly.entity_id
_entity_poly.type
_entity_poly.pdbx_seq_one_letter_code
_entity_poly.pdbx_strand_id
1 'polypeptide(L)'
;MKSVAQALDVNAVQSKIHSLEQKTNSLTINQNARGQDFLALYNMTRVIDNNVNQMGKQLTTQILRQNATTVTHFNDFINRFHDIETKQNASSAEFVSKISSLDGKVANNSKKVAITACRGSSKSFPDAVVRFSTVRSEIGINNIATFKSSGKFVCEIPGLYYISAHIRTNSGSNGIYVRKNSNYIAYSEADAVSSYSSNQYPL
;
A
#
# COMPACT_ATOMS: atom_id res chain seq x y z
N MET A 1 70.66 111.61 28.56
CA MET A 1 70.88 110.37 27.78
C MET A 1 71.53 109.33 28.70
N LYS A 2 70.74 108.50 29.41
CA LYS A 2 71.29 107.38 30.21
C LYS A 2 71.27 106.13 29.34
N SER A 3 72.42 105.83 28.72
CA SER A 3 72.69 104.56 28.06
C SER A 3 72.99 103.52 29.15
N VAL A 4 72.02 102.68 29.46
CA VAL A 4 72.22 101.49 30.28
C VAL A 4 72.46 100.34 29.30
N ALA A 5 73.72 100.07 29.02
CA ALA A 5 74.11 98.82 28.39
C ALA A 5 73.96 97.71 29.43
N GLN A 6 72.82 97.01 29.41
CA GLN A 6 72.66 95.76 30.13
C GLN A 6 73.64 94.75 29.52
N ALA A 7 74.69 94.40 30.27
CA ALA A 7 75.55 93.28 29.94
C ALA A 7 74.68 92.02 29.89
N LEU A 8 74.50 91.47 28.69
CA LEU A 8 73.85 90.18 28.52
C LEU A 8 74.68 89.12 29.25
N ASP A 9 74.05 88.47 30.22
CA ASP A 9 74.60 87.29 30.87
C ASP A 9 74.61 86.13 29.86
N VAL A 10 75.75 85.93 29.21
CA VAL A 10 75.99 84.89 28.22
C VAL A 10 75.68 83.50 28.78
N ASN A 11 75.89 83.27 30.08
CA ASN A 11 75.60 81.99 30.72
C ASN A 11 74.09 81.75 30.84
N ALA A 12 73.32 82.80 31.14
CA ALA A 12 71.86 82.72 31.18
C ALA A 12 71.27 82.42 29.78
N VAL A 13 71.83 83.00 28.72
CA VAL A 13 71.43 82.70 27.33
C VAL A 13 71.78 81.26 26.95
N GLN A 14 73.00 80.81 27.24
CA GLN A 14 73.46 79.44 26.95
C GLN A 14 72.60 78.38 27.65
N SER A 15 72.24 78.60 28.92
CA SER A 15 71.35 77.70 29.68
C SER A 15 69.95 77.62 29.05
N LYS A 16 69.43 78.75 28.57
CA LYS A 16 68.12 78.80 27.90
C LYS A 16 68.12 78.08 26.56
N ILE A 17 69.20 78.19 25.78
CA ILE A 17 69.39 77.45 24.53
C ILE A 17 69.39 75.95 24.82
N HIS A 18 70.16 75.49 25.81
CA HIS A 18 70.23 74.07 26.15
C HIS A 18 68.88 73.51 26.63
N SER A 19 68.13 74.29 27.41
CA SER A 19 66.76 73.94 27.82
C SER A 19 65.80 73.82 26.63
N LEU A 20 65.91 74.72 25.65
CA LEU A 20 65.11 74.67 24.42
C LEU A 20 65.48 73.46 23.54
N GLU A 21 66.77 73.13 23.41
CA GLU A 21 67.22 71.93 22.68
C GLU A 21 66.67 70.64 23.31
N GLN A 22 66.72 70.53 24.65
CA GLN A 22 66.12 69.38 25.37
C GLN A 22 64.60 69.31 25.16
N LYS A 23 63.91 70.45 25.17
CA LYS A 23 62.46 70.52 24.92
C LYS A 23 62.12 70.13 23.47
N THR A 24 62.92 70.55 22.49
CA THR A 24 62.75 70.18 21.07
C THR A 24 62.98 68.69 20.85
N ASN A 25 64.02 68.12 21.46
CA ASN A 25 64.32 66.69 21.38
C ASN A 25 63.21 65.84 22.01
N SER A 26 62.72 66.21 23.19
CA SER A 26 61.59 65.52 23.83
C SER A 26 60.29 65.61 23.03
N LEU A 27 60.00 66.76 22.39
CA LEU A 27 58.86 66.89 21.47
C LEU A 27 58.98 65.96 20.26
N THR A 28 60.17 65.87 19.66
CA THR A 28 60.44 65.03 18.48
C THR A 28 60.29 63.53 18.82
N ILE A 29 60.80 63.10 19.98
CA ILE A 29 60.65 61.73 20.48
C ILE A 29 59.16 61.41 20.69
N ASN A 30 58.39 62.33 21.26
CA ASN A 30 56.96 62.13 21.53
C ASN A 30 56.11 62.08 20.23
N GLN A 31 56.47 62.88 19.21
CA GLN A 31 55.84 62.80 17.89
C GLN A 31 56.14 61.48 17.18
N ASN A 32 57.38 61.00 17.24
CA ASN A 32 57.77 59.70 16.69
C ASN A 32 57.03 58.54 17.39
N ALA A 33 56.92 58.59 18.72
CA ALA A 33 56.18 57.59 19.50
C ALA A 33 54.69 57.54 19.10
N ARG A 34 54.04 58.70 19.00
CA ARG A 34 52.65 58.78 18.51
C ARG A 34 52.49 58.23 17.09
N GLY A 35 53.45 58.48 16.20
CA GLY A 35 53.43 57.94 14.84
C GLY A 35 53.50 56.40 14.81
N GLN A 36 54.30 55.79 15.68
CA GLN A 36 54.37 54.34 15.85
C GLN A 36 53.06 53.76 16.41
N ASP A 37 52.44 54.43 17.38
CA ASP A 37 51.14 54.03 17.93
C ASP A 37 50.04 54.06 16.86
N PHE A 38 50.01 55.10 16.01
CA PHE A 38 49.08 55.18 14.89
C PHE A 38 49.28 54.06 13.86
N LEU A 39 50.52 53.73 13.52
CA LEU A 39 50.83 52.65 12.59
C LEU A 39 50.44 51.28 13.17
N ALA A 40 50.67 51.05 14.46
CA ALA A 40 50.25 49.85 15.16
C ALA A 40 48.72 49.72 15.15
N LEU A 41 48.00 50.80 15.45
CA LEU A 41 46.54 50.84 15.40
C LEU A 41 46.01 50.55 14.00
N TYR A 42 46.58 51.18 12.96
CA TYR A 42 46.21 50.94 11.57
C TYR A 42 46.40 49.48 11.16
N ASN A 43 47.55 48.88 11.51
CA ASN A 43 47.81 47.47 11.23
C ASN A 43 46.83 46.55 11.96
N MET A 44 46.49 46.88 13.22
CA MET A 44 45.50 46.15 14.00
C MET A 44 44.12 46.21 13.37
N THR A 45 43.66 47.40 12.95
CA THR A 45 42.39 47.57 12.23
C THR A 45 42.37 46.74 10.95
N ARG A 46 43.45 46.76 10.15
CA ARG A 46 43.56 45.95 8.94
C ARG A 46 43.47 44.44 9.21
N VAL A 47 44.08 43.97 10.30
CA VAL A 47 43.99 42.56 10.72
C VAL A 47 42.57 42.21 11.15
N ILE A 48 41.91 43.09 11.91
CA ILE A 48 40.51 42.92 12.31
C ILE A 48 39.62 42.83 11.07
N ASP A 49 39.74 43.75 10.11
CA ASP A 49 38.95 43.76 8.88
C ASP A 49 39.16 42.48 8.07
N ASN A 50 40.41 42.03 7.93
CA ASN A 50 40.71 40.78 7.24
C ASN A 50 40.09 39.56 7.93
N ASN A 51 40.15 39.50 9.27
CA ASN A 51 39.56 38.42 10.04
C ASN A 51 38.03 38.43 9.96
N VAL A 52 37.39 39.59 10.09
CA VAL A 52 35.94 39.75 9.94
C VAL A 52 35.49 39.32 8.54
N ASN A 53 36.22 39.72 7.49
CA ASN A 53 35.93 39.32 6.12
C ASN A 53 36.08 37.81 5.89
N GLN A 54 37.12 37.18 6.47
CA GLN A 54 37.33 35.72 6.37
C GLN A 54 36.24 34.95 7.13
N MET A 55 35.91 35.38 8.36
CA MET A 55 34.82 34.80 9.14
C MET A 55 33.48 34.92 8.41
N GLY A 56 33.18 36.08 7.81
CA GLY A 56 31.99 36.27 6.99
C GLY A 56 31.90 35.26 5.85
N LYS A 57 32.98 35.09 5.08
CA LYS A 57 33.05 34.10 3.98
C LYS A 57 32.85 32.66 4.46
N GLN A 58 33.48 32.28 5.57
CA GLN A 58 33.35 30.95 6.15
C GLN A 58 31.92 30.68 6.62
N LEU A 59 31.31 31.64 7.33
CA LEU A 59 29.93 31.53 7.81
C LEU A 59 28.94 31.43 6.66
N THR A 60 29.05 32.28 5.63
CA THR A 60 28.20 32.21 4.43
C THR A 60 28.33 30.86 3.73
N THR A 61 29.56 30.35 3.59
CA THR A 61 29.79 29.04 2.96
C THR A 61 29.15 27.90 3.77
N GLN A 62 29.26 27.95 5.10
CA GLN A 62 28.66 26.95 5.98
C GLN A 62 27.13 26.96 5.91
N ILE A 63 26.51 28.14 5.92
CA ILE A 63 25.05 28.30 5.79
C ILE A 63 24.59 27.76 4.43
N LEU A 64 25.27 28.11 3.34
CA LEU A 64 24.92 27.62 2.01
C LEU A 64 25.01 26.10 1.91
N ARG A 65 26.05 25.48 2.49
CA ARG A 65 26.19 24.02 2.54
C ARG A 65 25.07 23.37 3.34
N GLN A 66 24.75 23.89 4.53
CA GLN A 66 23.67 23.37 5.37
C GLN A 66 22.31 23.47 4.68
N ASN A 67 22.03 24.59 4.01
CA ASN A 67 20.81 24.78 3.25
C ASN A 67 20.74 23.82 2.05
N ALA A 68 21.83 23.66 1.30
CA ALA A 68 21.87 22.73 0.18
C ALA A 68 21.63 21.27 0.62
N THR A 69 22.24 20.83 1.73
CA THR A 69 21.99 19.51 2.31
C THR A 69 20.53 19.34 2.75
N THR A 70 19.97 20.34 3.42
CA THR A 70 18.56 20.33 3.85
C THR A 70 17.61 20.22 2.66
N VAL A 71 17.84 21.00 1.59
CA VAL A 71 17.05 20.94 0.37
C VAL A 71 17.16 19.57 -0.31
N THR A 72 18.37 18.99 -0.33
CA THR A 72 18.59 17.65 -0.90
C THR A 72 17.79 16.60 -0.13
N HIS A 73 17.88 16.58 1.20
CA HIS A 73 17.10 15.65 2.03
C HIS A 73 15.59 15.83 1.88
N PHE A 74 15.12 17.08 1.73
CA PHE A 74 13.70 17.34 1.50
C PHE A 74 13.23 16.79 0.15
N ASN A 75 14.00 17.00 -0.91
CA ASN A 75 13.69 16.44 -2.24
C ASN A 75 13.68 14.91 -2.22
N ASP A 76 14.64 14.28 -1.54
CA ASP A 76 14.68 12.83 -1.38
C ASP A 76 13.44 12.31 -0.64
N PHE A 77 12.99 13.04 0.40
CA PHE A 77 11.76 12.71 1.11
C PHE A 77 10.53 12.79 0.19
N ILE A 78 10.38 13.86 -0.60
CA ILE A 78 9.28 14.00 -1.56
C ILE A 78 9.27 12.87 -2.58
N ASN A 79 10.42 12.51 -3.12
CA ASN A 79 10.54 11.41 -4.08
C ASN A 79 10.14 10.06 -3.46
N ARG A 80 10.56 9.79 -2.23
CA ARG A 80 10.15 8.57 -1.49
C ARG A 80 8.65 8.55 -1.22
N PHE A 81 8.05 9.68 -0.92
CA PHE A 81 6.61 9.78 -0.69
C PHE A 81 5.81 9.43 -1.96
N HIS A 82 6.20 9.98 -3.12
CA HIS A 82 5.57 9.66 -4.39
C HIS A 82 5.72 8.19 -4.81
N ASP A 83 6.87 7.57 -4.54
CA ASP A 83 7.07 6.14 -4.79
C ASP A 83 6.13 5.28 -3.93
N ILE A 84 5.95 5.63 -2.65
CA ILE A 84 5.01 4.94 -1.75
C ILE A 84 3.57 5.08 -2.26
N GLU A 85 3.15 6.28 -2.62
CA GLU A 85 1.81 6.54 -3.16
C GLU A 85 1.54 5.72 -4.43
N THR A 86 2.50 5.69 -5.35
CA THR A 86 2.41 4.92 -6.59
C THR A 86 2.27 3.41 -6.32
N LYS A 87 3.08 2.87 -5.41
CA LYS A 87 3.02 1.45 -5.01
C LYS A 87 1.69 1.09 -4.33
N GLN A 88 1.17 1.99 -3.49
CA GLN A 88 -0.11 1.78 -2.81
C GLN A 88 -1.28 1.78 -3.81
N ASN A 89 -1.26 2.67 -4.79
CA ASN A 89 -2.29 2.73 -5.84
C ASN A 89 -2.26 1.49 -6.74
N ALA A 90 -1.07 1.02 -7.13
CA ALA A 90 -0.91 -0.20 -7.91
C ALA A 90 -1.43 -1.45 -7.16
N SER A 91 -1.07 -1.60 -5.88
CA SER A 91 -1.56 -2.69 -5.04
C SER A 91 -3.08 -2.67 -4.86
N SER A 92 -3.65 -1.48 -4.66
CA SER A 92 -5.11 -1.31 -4.54
C SER A 92 -5.83 -1.69 -5.83
N ALA A 93 -5.30 -1.29 -6.99
CA ALA A 93 -5.87 -1.66 -8.28
C ALA A 93 -5.82 -3.18 -8.52
N GLU A 94 -4.71 -3.83 -8.16
CA GLU A 94 -4.58 -5.30 -8.24
C GLU A 94 -5.60 -6.00 -7.33
N PHE A 95 -5.75 -5.52 -6.09
CA PHE A 95 -6.71 -6.06 -5.13
C PHE A 95 -8.16 -5.94 -5.63
N VAL A 96 -8.54 -4.76 -6.16
CA VAL A 96 -9.86 -4.55 -6.76
C VAL A 96 -10.07 -5.50 -7.94
N SER A 97 -9.08 -5.66 -8.83
CA SER A 97 -9.16 -6.60 -9.94
C SER A 97 -9.35 -8.04 -9.48
N LYS A 98 -8.68 -8.47 -8.40
CA LYS A 98 -8.84 -9.80 -7.81
C LYS A 98 -10.24 -9.99 -7.25
N ILE A 99 -10.78 -9.03 -6.50
CA ILE A 99 -12.16 -9.08 -5.98
C ILE A 99 -13.16 -9.21 -7.11
N SER A 100 -13.08 -8.37 -8.15
CA SER A 100 -14.01 -8.42 -9.28
C SER A 100 -13.97 -9.78 -10.01
N SER A 101 -12.79 -10.41 -10.09
CA SER A 101 -12.66 -11.76 -10.65
C SER A 101 -13.29 -12.86 -9.78
N LEU A 102 -13.37 -12.65 -8.46
CA LEU A 102 -13.97 -13.58 -7.52
C LEU A 102 -15.49 -13.46 -7.50
N ASP A 103 -16.04 -12.25 -7.57
CA ASP A 103 -17.50 -12.03 -7.59
C ASP A 103 -18.17 -12.82 -8.73
N GLY A 104 -17.58 -12.80 -9.93
CA GLY A 104 -18.09 -13.59 -11.07
C GLY A 104 -17.99 -15.11 -10.88
N LYS A 105 -17.04 -15.59 -10.08
CA LYS A 105 -16.90 -17.02 -9.74
C LYS A 105 -17.88 -17.44 -8.65
N VAL A 106 -18.08 -16.62 -7.63
CA VAL A 106 -19.02 -16.87 -6.53
C VAL A 106 -20.47 -16.87 -7.02
N ALA A 107 -20.82 -15.94 -7.91
CA ALA A 107 -22.15 -15.90 -8.54
C ALA A 107 -22.45 -17.16 -9.39
N ASN A 108 -21.42 -17.79 -9.97
CA ASN A 108 -21.59 -19.02 -10.75
C ASN A 108 -21.65 -20.28 -9.87
N ASN A 109 -20.94 -20.31 -8.74
CA ASN A 109 -20.98 -21.44 -7.79
C ASN A 109 -22.24 -21.50 -6.92
N SER A 110 -23.12 -20.51 -7.00
CA SER A 110 -24.39 -20.47 -6.25
C SER A 110 -25.58 -21.01 -7.05
N LYS A 111 -25.38 -21.52 -8.26
CA LYS A 111 -26.44 -22.15 -9.05
C LYS A 111 -26.80 -23.52 -8.48
N LYS A 112 -27.91 -23.59 -7.76
CA LYS A 112 -28.48 -24.83 -7.22
C LYS A 112 -29.41 -25.45 -8.26
N VAL A 113 -29.26 -26.75 -8.49
CA VAL A 113 -30.12 -27.53 -9.37
C VAL A 113 -30.75 -28.68 -8.58
N ALA A 114 -32.07 -28.78 -8.58
CA ALA A 114 -32.78 -29.88 -7.93
C ALA A 114 -34.09 -30.22 -8.64
N ILE A 115 -34.40 -31.52 -8.75
CA ILE A 115 -35.71 -32.02 -9.20
C ILE A 115 -36.19 -33.06 -8.22
N THR A 116 -37.45 -32.95 -7.81
CA THR A 116 -38.18 -34.05 -7.20
C THR A 116 -39.38 -34.37 -8.07
N ALA A 117 -39.50 -35.62 -8.51
CA ALA A 117 -40.58 -36.03 -9.39
C ALA A 117 -41.15 -37.40 -9.00
N CYS A 118 -42.42 -37.59 -9.28
CA CYS A 118 -43.17 -38.81 -9.01
C CYS A 118 -43.72 -39.36 -10.33
N ARG A 119 -43.77 -40.69 -10.39
CA ARG A 119 -44.45 -41.39 -11.46
C ARG A 119 -45.92 -41.58 -11.09
N GLY A 120 -46.82 -41.25 -12.01
CA GLY A 120 -48.26 -41.54 -11.90
C GLY A 120 -48.60 -42.98 -12.30
N SER A 121 -49.90 -43.31 -12.31
CA SER A 121 -50.43 -44.62 -12.67
C SER A 121 -50.23 -44.96 -14.15
N SER A 122 -49.08 -45.54 -14.48
CA SER A 122 -48.76 -46.01 -15.84
C SER A 122 -48.06 -47.35 -15.79
N LYS A 123 -48.41 -48.26 -16.70
CA LYS A 123 -47.73 -49.56 -16.83
C LYS A 123 -46.25 -49.35 -17.16
N SER A 124 -45.38 -50.08 -16.48
CA SER A 124 -43.97 -50.20 -16.85
C SER A 124 -43.81 -51.27 -17.90
N PHE A 125 -42.96 -51.03 -18.89
CA PHE A 125 -42.49 -52.06 -19.80
C PHE A 125 -41.03 -52.38 -19.45
N PRO A 126 -40.59 -53.64 -19.60
CA PRO A 126 -39.17 -53.99 -19.50
C PRO A 126 -38.33 -53.06 -20.38
N ASP A 127 -37.18 -52.63 -19.87
CA ASP A 127 -36.21 -51.74 -20.53
C ASP A 127 -36.70 -50.33 -20.93
N ALA A 128 -37.95 -49.98 -20.60
CA ALA A 128 -38.47 -48.66 -20.88
C ALA A 128 -37.95 -47.60 -19.89
N VAL A 129 -37.70 -46.40 -20.40
CA VAL A 129 -37.35 -45.25 -19.55
C VAL A 129 -38.53 -44.89 -18.67
N VAL A 130 -38.29 -44.79 -17.36
CA VAL A 130 -39.29 -44.34 -16.39
C VAL A 130 -39.58 -42.86 -16.61
N ARG A 131 -40.83 -42.55 -16.98
CA ARG A 131 -41.30 -41.17 -17.16
C ARG A 131 -41.99 -40.69 -15.89
N PHE A 132 -41.71 -39.47 -15.47
CA PHE A 132 -42.29 -38.86 -14.28
C PHE A 132 -43.37 -37.86 -14.70
N SER A 133 -44.63 -38.22 -14.48
CA SER A 133 -45.78 -37.39 -14.86
C SER A 133 -45.98 -36.17 -13.95
N THR A 134 -45.45 -36.22 -12.73
CA THR A 134 -45.66 -35.17 -11.72
C THR A 134 -44.32 -34.69 -11.19
N VAL A 135 -44.05 -33.38 -11.28
CA VAL A 135 -42.87 -32.74 -10.69
C VAL A 135 -43.33 -32.01 -9.44
N ARG A 136 -42.66 -32.26 -8.31
CA ARG A 136 -42.96 -31.70 -6.99
C ARG A 136 -42.07 -30.52 -6.63
N SER A 137 -40.84 -30.49 -7.14
CA SER A 137 -39.90 -29.39 -6.96
C SER A 137 -39.01 -29.29 -8.20
N GLU A 138 -38.75 -28.06 -8.63
CA GLU A 138 -37.81 -27.71 -9.70
C GLU A 138 -37.05 -26.46 -9.29
N ILE A 139 -35.72 -26.57 -9.19
CA ILE A 139 -34.83 -25.46 -8.84
C ILE A 139 -33.76 -25.41 -9.92
N GLY A 140 -33.57 -24.24 -10.53
CA GLY A 140 -32.44 -23.97 -11.43
C GLY A 140 -32.43 -24.75 -12.75
N ILE A 141 -33.57 -25.24 -13.22
CA ILE A 141 -33.69 -26.02 -14.46
C ILE A 141 -34.58 -25.30 -15.45
N ASN A 142 -34.09 -25.16 -16.68
CA ASN A 142 -34.81 -24.45 -17.72
C ASN A 142 -35.70 -25.38 -18.55
N ASN A 143 -35.40 -26.68 -18.62
CA ASN A 143 -36.09 -27.62 -19.51
C ASN A 143 -36.91 -28.72 -18.82
N ILE A 144 -37.83 -28.34 -17.92
CA ILE A 144 -38.68 -29.32 -17.22
C ILE A 144 -39.62 -30.09 -18.16
N ALA A 145 -40.08 -29.47 -19.26
CA ALA A 145 -40.99 -30.11 -20.21
C ALA A 145 -40.34 -31.34 -20.88
N THR A 146 -39.06 -31.24 -21.25
CA THR A 146 -38.31 -32.38 -21.80
C THR A 146 -38.09 -33.45 -20.74
N PHE A 147 -37.80 -33.07 -19.49
CA PHE A 147 -37.68 -34.02 -18.39
C PHE A 147 -38.97 -34.83 -18.19
N LYS A 148 -40.13 -34.16 -18.11
CA LYS A 148 -41.45 -34.82 -17.93
C LYS A 148 -41.79 -35.78 -19.08
N SER A 149 -41.56 -35.36 -20.32
CA SER A 149 -41.91 -36.16 -21.51
C SER A 149 -40.96 -37.33 -21.77
N SER A 150 -39.67 -37.16 -21.46
CA SER A 150 -38.64 -38.18 -21.75
C SER A 150 -38.26 -39.05 -20.56
N GLY A 151 -38.45 -38.57 -19.32
CA GLY A 151 -37.90 -39.17 -18.10
C GLY A 151 -36.39 -38.97 -17.92
N LYS A 152 -35.75 -38.17 -18.78
CA LYS A 152 -34.29 -37.96 -18.78
C LYS A 152 -33.94 -36.59 -18.23
N PHE A 153 -33.04 -36.58 -17.25
CA PHE A 153 -32.40 -35.35 -16.79
C PHE A 153 -31.26 -34.96 -17.74
N VAL A 154 -31.24 -33.71 -18.20
CA VAL A 154 -30.17 -33.14 -19.02
C VAL A 154 -29.41 -32.13 -18.16
N CYS A 155 -28.11 -32.33 -18.03
CA CYS A 155 -27.25 -31.48 -17.23
C CYS A 155 -27.04 -30.12 -17.95
N GLU A 156 -27.61 -29.05 -17.40
CA GLU A 156 -27.40 -27.69 -17.90
C GLU A 156 -26.19 -27.01 -17.25
N ILE A 157 -25.82 -27.46 -16.04
CA ILE A 157 -24.72 -26.89 -15.24
C ILE A 157 -23.75 -28.01 -14.86
N PRO A 158 -22.51 -28.03 -15.37
CA PRO A 158 -21.52 -29.03 -14.97
C PRO A 158 -21.30 -29.04 -13.46
N GLY A 159 -21.31 -30.22 -12.84
CA GLY A 159 -21.14 -30.34 -11.39
C GLY A 159 -21.35 -31.77 -10.88
N LEU A 160 -21.29 -31.91 -9.56
CA LEU A 160 -21.60 -33.16 -8.85
C LEU A 160 -23.10 -33.21 -8.55
N TYR A 161 -23.74 -34.31 -8.93
CA TYR A 161 -25.17 -34.51 -8.74
C TYR A 161 -25.42 -35.73 -7.86
N TYR A 162 -26.35 -35.59 -6.92
CA TYR A 162 -26.88 -36.70 -6.14
C TYR A 162 -28.21 -37.15 -6.74
N ILE A 163 -28.34 -38.46 -6.98
CA ILE A 163 -29.55 -39.07 -7.53
C ILE A 163 -30.05 -40.10 -6.52
N SER A 164 -31.29 -39.94 -6.08
CA SER A 164 -31.98 -40.93 -5.26
C SER A 164 -33.33 -41.27 -5.88
N ALA A 165 -33.76 -42.52 -5.68
CA ALA A 165 -35.05 -43.01 -6.11
C ALA A 165 -35.65 -43.89 -5.02
N HIS A 166 -36.95 -43.72 -4.79
CA HIS A 166 -37.73 -44.58 -3.92
C HIS A 166 -38.78 -45.29 -4.75
N ILE A 167 -38.79 -46.62 -4.68
CA ILE A 167 -39.68 -47.46 -5.49
C ILE A 167 -40.60 -48.22 -4.56
N ARG A 168 -41.89 -48.12 -4.83
CA ARG A 168 -42.90 -48.94 -4.21
C ARG A 168 -43.41 -49.94 -5.24
N THR A 169 -43.20 -51.23 -4.97
CA THR A 169 -43.81 -52.33 -5.71
C THR A 169 -44.94 -52.94 -4.90
N ASN A 170 -46.02 -53.34 -5.57
CA ASN A 170 -47.14 -54.06 -4.96
C ASN A 170 -47.16 -55.55 -5.36
N SER A 171 -46.33 -55.98 -6.32
CA SER A 171 -46.26 -57.36 -6.80
C SER A 171 -45.04 -57.59 -7.70
N GLY A 172 -44.40 -58.75 -7.57
CA GLY A 172 -43.28 -59.18 -8.41
C GLY A 172 -41.94 -58.53 -8.09
N SER A 173 -40.86 -59.10 -8.64
CA SER A 173 -39.53 -58.50 -8.61
C SER A 173 -39.46 -57.30 -9.55
N ASN A 174 -38.91 -56.19 -9.07
CA ASN A 174 -38.73 -54.98 -9.87
C ASN A 174 -37.29 -54.49 -9.73
N GLY A 175 -36.63 -54.33 -10.88
CA GLY A 175 -35.33 -53.67 -10.99
C GLY A 175 -35.46 -52.24 -11.48
N ILE A 176 -34.61 -51.35 -10.98
CA ILE A 176 -34.35 -50.04 -11.60
C ILE A 176 -32.89 -49.94 -12.00
N TYR A 177 -32.67 -49.33 -13.15
CA TYR A 177 -31.35 -48.98 -13.65
C TYR A 177 -31.20 -47.46 -13.73
N VAL A 178 -30.05 -46.95 -13.28
CA VAL A 178 -29.65 -45.56 -13.51
C VAL A 178 -28.66 -45.54 -14.66
N ARG A 179 -28.92 -44.69 -15.67
CA ARG A 179 -28.08 -44.55 -16.86
C ARG A 179 -27.54 -43.15 -17.01
N LYS A 180 -26.28 -43.03 -17.44
CA LYS A 180 -25.62 -41.78 -17.85
C LYS A 180 -25.11 -41.93 -19.27
N ASN A 181 -25.56 -41.08 -20.19
CA ASN A 181 -25.17 -41.12 -21.61
C ASN A 181 -25.28 -42.54 -22.20
N SER A 182 -26.42 -43.20 -21.97
CA SER A 182 -26.73 -44.58 -22.40
C SER A 182 -26.00 -45.71 -21.66
N ASN A 183 -24.99 -45.41 -20.83
CA ASN A 183 -24.27 -46.40 -20.02
C ASN A 183 -24.95 -46.63 -18.68
N TYR A 184 -25.00 -47.88 -18.22
CA TYR A 184 -25.47 -48.23 -16.88
C TYR A 184 -24.45 -47.79 -15.82
N ILE A 185 -24.91 -47.10 -14.78
CA ILE A 185 -24.04 -46.62 -13.68
C ILE A 185 -24.48 -47.10 -12.30
N ALA A 186 -25.74 -47.53 -12.15
CA ALA A 186 -26.23 -48.16 -10.93
C ALA A 186 -27.44 -49.05 -11.25
N TYR A 187 -27.66 -50.04 -10.39
CA TYR A 187 -28.81 -50.95 -10.43
C TYR A 187 -29.30 -51.21 -9.01
N SER A 188 -30.61 -51.36 -8.85
CA SER A 188 -31.22 -51.83 -7.61
C SER A 188 -32.38 -52.75 -7.96
N GLU A 189 -32.46 -53.87 -7.27
CA GLU A 189 -33.57 -54.82 -7.35
C GLU A 189 -34.36 -54.80 -6.05
N ALA A 190 -35.67 -54.96 -6.17
CA ALA A 190 -36.54 -55.17 -5.03
C ALA A 190 -37.48 -56.33 -5.35
N ASP A 191 -37.34 -57.41 -4.59
CA ASP A 191 -38.32 -58.48 -4.59
C ASP A 191 -39.51 -58.07 -3.73
N ALA A 192 -40.71 -58.18 -4.30
CA ALA A 192 -41.91 -58.12 -3.48
C ALA A 192 -41.89 -59.34 -2.55
N VAL A 193 -41.52 -59.14 -1.29
CA VAL A 193 -41.68 -60.16 -0.25
C VAL A 193 -43.18 -60.43 -0.15
N SER A 194 -43.62 -61.56 -0.71
CA SER A 194 -45.00 -62.02 -0.60
C SER A 194 -45.24 -62.59 0.79
N SER A 195 -45.16 -61.78 1.84
CA SER A 195 -45.64 -62.18 3.17
C SER A 195 -47.13 -61.90 3.26
N TYR A 196 -47.93 -62.67 2.49
CA TYR A 196 -49.28 -63.03 2.94
C TYR A 196 -49.11 -64.12 4.00
N SER A 197 -48.83 -63.72 5.24
CA SER A 197 -49.23 -64.49 6.40
C SER A 197 -50.58 -63.92 6.82
N SER A 198 -51.64 -64.69 6.57
CA SER A 198 -52.96 -64.45 7.10
C SER A 198 -52.91 -64.60 8.62
N ASN A 199 -52.59 -63.52 9.34
CA ASN A 199 -53.02 -63.43 10.73
C ASN A 199 -54.51 -63.09 10.69
N GLN A 200 -55.32 -64.15 10.73
CA GLN A 200 -56.67 -64.11 11.25
C GLN A 200 -56.63 -63.32 12.57
N TYR A 201 -57.31 -62.19 12.61
CA TYR A 201 -57.77 -61.65 13.88
C TYR A 201 -58.93 -62.55 14.34
N PRO A 202 -58.85 -63.23 15.48
CA PRO A 202 -60.06 -63.73 16.12
C PRO A 202 -60.90 -62.52 16.55
N LEU A 203 -62.20 -62.63 16.31
CA LEU A 203 -63.26 -61.68 16.69
C LEU A 203 -63.17 -61.26 18.16
#